data_AF-A0A2V6AP30-F1
#
_entry.id   AF-A0A2V6AP30-F1
#
_cell.length_a   1.000
_cell.length_b   1.000
_cell.length_c   1.000
_cell.angle_alpha   90.00
_cell.angle_beta   90.00
_cell.angle_gamma   90.00
#
_symmetry.space_group_name_H-M   'P 1'
#
loop_
_entity.id
_entity.type
_entity.pdbx_description
1 polymer ?
#
loop_
_entity_poly.entity_id
_entity_poly.type
_entity_poly.pdbx_seq_one_letter_code
_entity_poly.pdbx_strand_id
1 'polypeptide(L)'
;MVRPRLSGESKGAKRRFSILGQVGRPGSYEMPESSPSGIDLLEAIALAGGYTRIAAPERITVRRQTANGDQIFKVNAKKFNKGGGGGFHVEPGDTITVGESIF
;
A
#
# COMPACT_ATOMS: atom_id res chain seq x y z
N MET A 1 15.04 -5.45 38.65
CA MET A 1 14.61 -4.31 37.81
C MET A 1 13.77 -4.86 36.66
N VAL A 2 12.45 -4.91 36.81
CA VAL A 2 11.52 -5.47 35.82
C VAL A 2 11.11 -4.36 34.84
N ARG A 3 11.35 -4.55 33.54
CA ARG A 3 10.80 -3.69 32.49
C ARG A 3 9.48 -4.32 32.02
N PRO A 4 8.32 -3.63 32.13
CA PRO A 4 7.03 -4.23 31.84
C PRO A 4 6.74 -4.35 30.33
N ARG A 5 5.83 -5.29 30.07
CA ARG A 5 5.20 -5.73 28.80
C ARG A 5 5.04 -4.66 27.72
N LEU A 6 5.42 -5.01 26.48
CA LEU A 6 4.61 -4.66 25.31
C LEU A 6 3.68 -5.82 25.01
N SER A 7 2.41 -5.51 25.22
CA SER A 7 1.21 -6.29 24.99
C SER A 7 1.07 -6.74 23.53
N GLY A 8 0.30 -7.81 23.35
CA GLY A 8 -0.49 -8.00 22.13
C GLY A 8 0.10 -8.97 21.12
N GLU A 9 -0.28 -10.23 21.29
CA GLU A 9 -0.47 -11.17 20.21
C GLU A 9 -1.18 -10.50 19.02
N SER A 10 -0.79 -10.85 17.79
CA SER A 10 -1.85 -11.13 16.81
C SER A 10 -1.40 -12.33 16.02
N LYS A 11 -1.77 -13.48 16.57
CA LYS A 11 -1.92 -14.73 15.87
C LYS A 11 -3.11 -14.56 14.91
N GLY A 12 -2.78 -14.36 13.65
CA GLY A 12 -3.70 -14.19 12.54
C GLY A 12 -2.85 -13.70 11.39
N ALA A 13 -2.91 -14.34 10.23
CA ALA A 13 -2.20 -13.87 9.05
C ALA A 13 -2.60 -12.41 8.81
N LYS A 14 -1.76 -11.47 9.25
CA LYS A 14 -2.18 -10.07 9.42
C LYS A 14 -2.43 -9.51 8.04
N ARG A 15 -3.70 -9.26 7.72
CA ARG A 15 -4.14 -8.71 6.42
C ARG A 15 -3.70 -7.26 6.33
N ARG A 16 -2.41 -7.05 6.15
CA ARG A 16 -1.76 -5.75 6.18
C ARG A 16 -1.03 -5.52 4.89
N PHE A 17 -1.00 -4.28 4.44
CA PHE A 17 -0.15 -3.84 3.35
C PHE A 17 0.77 -2.73 3.87
N SER A 18 1.84 -2.44 3.14
CA SER A 18 2.75 -1.35 3.48
C SER A 18 2.78 -0.33 2.37
N ILE A 19 2.78 0.95 2.74
CA ILE A 19 2.94 2.08 1.81
C ILE A 19 4.17 2.88 2.20
N LEU A 20 5.05 3.10 1.25
CA LEU A 20 6.31 3.81 1.40
C LEU A 20 6.46 4.89 0.32
N GLY A 21 7.41 5.80 0.53
CA GLY A 21 7.75 6.86 -0.41
C GLY A 21 6.88 8.10 -0.25
N GLN A 22 6.52 8.72 -1.38
CA GLN A 22 5.89 10.04 -1.44
C GLN A 22 4.37 10.01 -1.18
N VAL A 23 4.02 9.65 0.05
CA VAL A 23 2.66 9.70 0.61
C VAL A 23 2.63 10.51 1.90
N GLY A 24 1.44 10.96 2.32
CA GLY A 24 1.29 11.78 3.53
C GLY A 24 1.80 11.10 4.80
N ARG A 25 1.59 9.78 4.92
CA ARG A 25 1.97 8.97 6.08
C ARG A 25 2.49 7.60 5.60
N PRO A 26 3.80 7.42 5.40
CA PRO A 26 4.35 6.11 5.09
C PRO A 26 4.27 5.19 6.31
N GLY A 27 4.00 3.91 6.09
CA GLY A 27 3.87 2.91 7.15
C GLY A 27 3.12 1.66 6.72
N SER A 28 2.86 0.78 7.70
CA SER A 28 2.01 -0.40 7.50
C SER A 28 0.58 -0.10 7.90
N TYR A 29 -0.36 -0.55 7.08
CA TYR A 29 -1.79 -0.35 7.23
C TYR A 29 -2.51 -1.68 7.29
N GLU A 30 -3.60 -1.73 8.04
CA GLU A 30 -4.49 -2.89 8.08
C GLU A 30 -5.53 -2.78 6.97
N MET A 31 -5.89 -3.91 6.37
CA MET A 31 -6.98 -3.95 5.41
C MET A 31 -8.29 -3.58 6.13
N PRO A 32 -9.14 -2.74 5.51
CA PRO A 32 -10.43 -2.41 6.08
C PRO A 32 -11.30 -3.66 6.20
N GLU A 33 -12.13 -3.73 7.25
CA GLU A 33 -13.00 -4.88 7.51
C GLU A 33 -14.00 -5.12 6.38
N SER A 34 -14.41 -4.07 5.67
CA SER A 34 -15.29 -4.14 4.49
C SER A 34 -14.63 -4.79 3.27
N SER A 35 -13.30 -4.88 3.23
CA SER A 35 -12.57 -5.43 2.08
C SER A 35 -11.32 -6.20 2.54
N PRO A 36 -11.52 -7.34 3.24
CA PRO A 36 -10.44 -8.10 3.86
C PRO A 36 -9.53 -8.81 2.85
N SER A 37 -10.01 -8.98 1.61
CA SER A 37 -9.29 -9.61 0.50
C SER A 37 -8.41 -8.63 -0.27
N GLY A 38 -8.60 -7.32 -0.11
CA GLY A 38 -7.83 -6.29 -0.81
C GLY A 38 -8.64 -5.05 -1.13
N ILE A 39 -7.96 -3.96 -1.47
CA ILE A 39 -8.54 -2.64 -1.76
C ILE A 39 -7.96 -2.05 -3.04
N ASP A 40 -8.58 -0.98 -3.57
CA ASP A 40 -8.00 -0.22 -4.68
C ASP A 40 -6.73 0.53 -4.24
N LEU A 41 -5.78 0.68 -5.16
CA LEU A 41 -4.54 1.43 -4.92
C LEU A 41 -4.83 2.89 -4.50
N LEU A 42 -5.82 3.55 -5.10
CA LEU A 42 -6.17 4.92 -4.73
C LEU A 42 -6.73 4.99 -3.31
N GLU A 43 -7.52 3.99 -2.91
CA GLU A 43 -8.03 3.86 -1.55
C GLU A 43 -6.87 3.67 -0.56
N ALA A 44 -5.93 2.77 -0.89
CA ALA A 44 -4.74 2.53 -0.08
C ALA A 44 -3.94 3.82 0.13
N ILE A 45 -3.77 4.63 -0.93
CA ILE A 45 -3.07 5.91 -0.87
C ILE A 45 -3.87 6.95 -0.07
N ALA A 46 -5.20 6.95 -0.17
CA ALA A 46 -6.07 7.81 0.64
C ALA A 46 -5.93 7.49 2.13
N LEU A 47 -5.87 6.20 2.51
CA LEU A 47 -5.59 5.76 3.89
C LEU A 47 -4.23 6.26 4.39
N ALA A 48 -3.24 6.33 3.49
CA ALA A 48 -1.93 6.90 3.77
C ALA A 48 -1.89 8.44 3.79
N GLY A 49 -3.04 9.13 3.78
CA GLY A 49 -3.12 10.58 3.81
C GLY A 49 -2.89 11.25 2.45
N GLY A 50 -3.04 10.49 1.35
CA GLY A 50 -2.88 10.98 -0.01
C GLY A 50 -1.43 11.08 -0.47
N TYR A 51 -1.24 11.60 -1.68
CA TYR A 51 0.08 11.88 -2.25
C TYR A 51 0.71 13.13 -1.61
N THR A 52 2.04 13.13 -1.46
CA THR A 52 2.77 14.39 -1.18
C THR A 52 2.81 15.27 -2.44
N ARG A 53 3.16 16.55 -2.27
CA ARG A 53 3.24 17.53 -3.38
C ARG A 53 4.25 17.14 -4.47
N ILE A 54 5.27 16.37 -4.11
CA ILE A 54 6.35 15.94 -4.99
C ILE A 54 6.17 14.48 -5.46
N ALA A 55 5.04 13.84 -5.16
CA ALA A 55 4.79 12.49 -5.60
C ALA A 55 4.72 12.38 -7.13
N ALA A 56 5.08 11.21 -7.66
CA ALA A 56 4.89 10.83 -9.05
C ALA A 56 3.83 9.71 -9.15
N PRO A 57 2.54 10.04 -9.35
CA PRO A 57 1.47 9.04 -9.45
C PRO A 57 1.65 8.05 -10.62
N GLU A 58 2.48 8.40 -11.60
CA GLU A 58 2.84 7.52 -12.72
C GLU A 58 3.97 6.54 -12.41
N ARG A 59 4.66 6.71 -11.26
CA ARG A 59 5.80 5.91 -10.80
C ARG A 59 5.47 5.23 -9.47
N ILE A 60 4.45 4.37 -9.51
CA ILE A 60 4.12 3.52 -8.37
C ILE A 60 4.63 2.12 -8.64
N THR A 61 5.25 1.51 -7.65
CA THR A 61 5.69 0.13 -7.70
C THR A 61 4.99 -0.65 -6.61
N VAL A 62 4.34 -1.76 -6.96
CA VAL A 62 3.76 -2.69 -5.99
C VAL A 62 4.56 -3.97 -6.02
N ARG A 63 5.03 -4.37 -4.84
CA ARG A 63 5.77 -5.60 -4.63
C ARG A 63 4.88 -6.60 -3.90
N ARG A 64 4.63 -7.75 -4.52
CA ARG A 64 3.80 -8.84 -3.98
C ARG A 64 4.66 -10.08 -3.83
N GLN A 65 4.72 -10.62 -2.62
CA GLN A 65 5.37 -11.90 -2.38
C GLN A 65 4.40 -13.03 -2.71
N THR A 66 4.76 -13.86 -3.69
CA THR A 66 3.99 -15.05 -4.07
C THR A 66 4.77 -16.33 -3.80
N ALA A 67 4.10 -17.49 -3.88
CA ALA A 67 4.76 -18.79 -3.75
C ALA A 67 5.87 -19.01 -4.80
N ASN A 68 5.79 -18.33 -5.95
CA ASN A 68 6.77 -18.42 -7.04
C ASN A 68 7.87 -17.36 -6.95
N GLY A 69 7.88 -16.56 -5.87
CA GLY A 69 8.83 -15.46 -5.68
C GLY A 69 8.16 -14.09 -5.66
N ASP A 70 9.01 -13.07 -5.65
CA ASP A 70 8.61 -11.67 -5.55
C ASP A 70 8.18 -11.13 -6.91
N GLN A 71 6.93 -10.66 -7.01
CA GLN A 71 6.37 -10.04 -8.21
C GLN A 71 6.35 -8.52 -8.05
N ILE A 72 6.88 -7.82 -9.06
CA ILE A 72 6.92 -6.36 -9.08
C ILE A 72 5.99 -5.84 -10.18
N PHE A 73 4.96 -5.12 -9.77
CA PHE A 73 4.01 -4.46 -10.65
C PHE A 73 4.33 -2.98 -10.74
N LYS A 74 4.57 -2.48 -11.96
CA LYS A 74 4.70 -1.04 -12.22
C LYS A 74 3.33 -0.48 -12.55
N VAL A 75 2.89 0.46 -11.74
CA VAL A 75 1.54 1.00 -11.77
C VAL A 75 1.58 2.48 -12.08
N ASN A 76 0.74 2.91 -13.03
CA ASN A 76 0.58 4.31 -13.40
C ASN A 76 -0.82 4.77 -13.00
N ALA A 77 -0.93 5.41 -11.84
CA ALA A 77 -2.20 5.86 -11.30
C ALA A 77 -2.84 7.02 -12.07
N LYS A 78 -2.08 7.77 -12.89
CA LYS A 78 -2.69 8.78 -13.79
C LYS A 78 -3.67 8.15 -14.78
N LYS A 79 -3.45 6.88 -15.16
CA LYS A 79 -4.33 6.17 -16.09
C LYS A 79 -5.65 5.73 -15.45
N PHE A 80 -5.73 5.68 -14.12
CA PHE A 80 -6.93 5.21 -13.39
C PHE A 80 -7.97 6.31 -13.17
N ASN A 81 -7.62 7.58 -13.39
CA ASN A 81 -8.52 8.72 -13.17
C ASN A 81 -9.60 8.89 -14.27
N LYS A 82 -9.66 7.99 -15.26
CA LYS A 82 -10.55 8.06 -16.43
C LYS A 82 -11.72 7.07 -16.31
N GLY A 83 -12.59 7.25 -15.32
CA GLY A 83 -13.98 6.77 -15.30
C GLY A 83 -14.31 5.30 -15.61
N GLY A 84 -13.33 4.40 -15.67
CA GLY A 84 -13.53 3.04 -16.19
C GLY A 84 -12.70 2.02 -15.43
N GLY A 85 -13.22 1.58 -14.28
CA GLY A 85 -13.03 0.25 -13.67
C GLY A 85 -11.71 -0.49 -13.87
N GLY A 86 -10.56 0.20 -13.80
CA GLY A 86 -9.26 -0.38 -14.19
C GLY A 86 -8.14 -0.04 -13.23
N GLY A 87 -8.41 0.11 -11.93
CA GLY A 87 -7.41 0.35 -10.90
C GLY A 87 -6.56 -0.88 -10.57
N PHE A 88 -5.48 -0.67 -9.81
CA PHE A 88 -4.66 -1.78 -9.30
C PHE A 88 -5.21 -2.26 -7.96
N HIS A 89 -5.49 -3.57 -7.85
CA HIS A 89 -5.98 -4.17 -6.61
C HIS A 89 -4.82 -4.56 -5.69
N VAL A 90 -4.77 -3.92 -4.52
CA VAL A 90 -3.79 -4.13 -3.46
C VAL A 90 -4.24 -5.30 -2.60
N GLU A 91 -3.38 -6.30 -2.46
CA GLU A 91 -3.62 -7.48 -1.66
C GLU A 91 -2.87 -7.44 -0.33
N PRO A 92 -3.31 -8.22 0.67
CA PRO A 92 -2.54 -8.42 1.89
C PRO A 92 -1.11 -8.88 1.61
N GLY A 93 -0.13 -8.26 2.28
CA GLY A 93 1.29 -8.51 2.10
C GLY A 93 1.96 -7.61 1.05
N ASP A 94 1.18 -6.85 0.28
CA ASP A 94 1.74 -5.95 -0.72
C ASP A 94 2.57 -4.82 -0.08
N THR A 95 3.65 -4.46 -0.75
CA THR A 95 4.43 -3.26 -0.46
C THR A 95 4.30 -2.29 -1.63
N ILE A 96 3.62 -1.18 -1.40
CA ILE A 96 3.43 -0.10 -2.36
C ILE A 96 4.51 0.95 -2.12
N THR A 97 5.22 1.34 -3.18
CA THR A 97 6.21 2.41 -3.14
C THR A 97 5.82 3.49 -4.14
N VAL A 98 5.61 4.70 -3.64
CA VAL A 98 5.30 5.88 -4.46
C VAL A 98 6.59 6.66 -4.70
N GLY A 99 7.01 6.76 -5.96
CA GLY A 99 8.20 7.52 -6.34
C GLY A 99 8.02 9.04 -6.23
N GLU A 100 9.14 9.74 -6.24
CA GLU A 100 9.21 11.19 -6.37
C GLU A 100 9.22 11.63 -7.84
N SER A 101 8.60 12.78 -8.09
CA SER A 101 8.65 13.51 -9.35
C SER A 101 9.96 14.29 -9.42
N ILE A 102 10.97 13.71 -10.09
CA ILE A 102 12.20 14.41 -10.47
C ILE A 102 11.95 15.21 -11.76
N PHE A 103 11.55 16.47 -11.62
CA PHE A 103 11.46 17.43 -12.73
C PHE A 103 12.34 18.65 -12.45
#